data_AF-A0A4S2SCI2-F1
#
_entry.id   AF-A0A4S2SCI2-F1
#
_cell.length_a   1.000
_cell.length_b   1.000
_cell.length_c   1.000
_cell.angle_alpha   90.00
_cell.angle_beta   90.00
_cell.angle_gamma   90.00
#
_symmetry.space_group_name_H-M   'P 1'
#
loop_
_entity.id
_entity.type
_entity.pdbx_description
1 polymer ?
#
loop_
_entity_poly.entity_id
_entity_poly.type
_entity_poly.pdbx_seq_one_letter_code
_entity_poly.pdbx_strand_id
1 'polypeptide(L)'
;AKVLRRGDFYGARIDTALPQRQPLPRPDLRQYRIGVGPVAVFGASNFPLAFSVAGGDTAAALAAGCPVVFKAHSGHLITSELVADAIERAVKRSGVPAGTFNMIYGDRVGAQLVKSAGIQAVGFTGSLRGGRALCDMAAARPQPIPVFAEMSSINPIIVLPQALATRGEATARDLIGSVVVGVGQLCTSPGLVLGVRSPELTKFIEQLREATLAQSPATMLNSAGLKTYGGG
;
A
#
# COMPACT_ATOMS: atom_id res chain seq x y z
N ALA A 1 -19.51 -3.54 -9.05
CA ALA A 1 -18.55 -4.34 -9.85
C ALA A 1 -18.73 -4.17 -11.38
N LYS A 2 -18.80 -2.93 -11.91
CA LYS A 2 -19.01 -2.71 -13.36
C LYS A 2 -17.78 -3.09 -14.20
N VAL A 3 -16.58 -2.70 -13.76
CA VAL A 3 -15.30 -2.98 -14.44
C VAL A 3 -15.02 -4.48 -14.53
N LEU A 4 -15.17 -5.21 -13.42
CA LEU A 4 -14.94 -6.66 -13.37
C LEU A 4 -15.91 -7.43 -14.29
N ARG A 5 -17.21 -7.06 -14.30
CA ARG A 5 -18.21 -7.72 -15.16
C ARG A 5 -18.03 -7.39 -16.65
N ARG A 6 -17.56 -6.18 -16.98
CA ARG A 6 -17.26 -5.80 -18.37
C ARG A 6 -16.00 -6.51 -18.90
N GLY A 7 -15.09 -6.91 -18.01
CA GLY A 7 -13.89 -7.66 -18.36
C GLY A 7 -12.72 -6.80 -18.83
N ASP A 8 -12.76 -5.47 -18.65
CA ASP A 8 -11.68 -4.60 -19.16
C ASP A 8 -10.32 -4.92 -18.58
N PHE A 9 -10.30 -5.46 -17.37
CA PHE A 9 -9.07 -5.83 -16.67
C PHE A 9 -8.30 -6.95 -17.42
N TYR A 10 -8.98 -7.74 -18.25
CA TYR A 10 -8.33 -8.71 -19.14
C TYR A 10 -7.46 -8.04 -20.19
N GLY A 11 -7.72 -6.76 -20.52
CA GLY A 11 -6.94 -6.04 -21.54
C GLY A 11 -6.88 -6.78 -22.87
N ALA A 12 -7.98 -7.46 -23.24
CA ALA A 12 -8.00 -8.39 -24.36
C ALA A 12 -7.59 -7.69 -25.68
N ARG A 13 -6.76 -8.39 -26.45
CA ARG A 13 -6.37 -8.03 -27.82
C ARG A 13 -6.68 -9.22 -28.69
N ILE A 14 -7.52 -9.00 -29.71
CA ILE A 14 -7.99 -10.04 -30.62
C ILE A 14 -7.62 -9.59 -32.02
N ASP A 15 -6.60 -10.24 -32.55
CA ASP A 15 -6.12 -10.08 -33.91
C ASP A 15 -6.59 -11.28 -34.72
N THR A 16 -7.71 -11.12 -35.41
CA THR A 16 -8.28 -12.19 -36.24
C THR A 16 -7.33 -12.60 -37.37
N ALA A 17 -7.43 -13.86 -37.80
CA ALA A 17 -6.61 -14.37 -38.89
C ALA A 17 -6.76 -13.54 -40.17
N LEU A 18 -5.65 -13.31 -40.86
CA LEU A 18 -5.60 -12.70 -42.20
C LEU A 18 -4.85 -13.65 -43.14
N PRO A 19 -5.52 -14.66 -43.72
CA PRO A 19 -4.87 -15.70 -44.53
C PRO A 19 -4.27 -15.18 -45.83
N GLN A 20 -4.75 -14.05 -46.35
CA GLN A 20 -4.29 -13.47 -47.61
C GLN A 20 -3.23 -12.36 -47.43
N ARG A 21 -2.81 -12.07 -46.18
CA ARG A 21 -1.78 -11.05 -45.92
C ARG A 21 -0.45 -11.47 -46.54
N GLN A 22 0.22 -10.54 -47.22
CA GLN A 22 1.56 -10.70 -47.78
C GLN A 22 2.61 -9.93 -46.93
N PRO A 23 3.89 -10.38 -46.87
CA PRO A 23 4.43 -11.59 -47.49
C PRO A 23 4.05 -12.89 -46.75
N LEU A 24 3.47 -12.78 -45.54
CA LEU A 24 3.06 -13.92 -44.73
C LEU A 24 1.65 -13.74 -44.17
N PRO A 25 0.83 -14.81 -44.16
CA PRO A 25 -0.47 -14.80 -43.53
C PRO A 25 -0.34 -14.52 -42.03
N ARG A 26 -1.31 -13.81 -41.45
CA ARG A 26 -1.39 -13.63 -39.99
C ARG A 26 -2.27 -14.71 -39.39
N PRO A 27 -1.81 -15.50 -38.41
CA PRO A 27 -2.67 -16.43 -37.66
C PRO A 27 -3.66 -15.66 -36.75
N ASP A 28 -4.67 -16.35 -36.21
CA ASP A 28 -5.51 -15.79 -35.14
C ASP A 28 -4.66 -15.66 -33.86
N LEU A 29 -4.45 -14.43 -33.41
CA LEU A 29 -3.67 -14.11 -32.22
C LEU A 29 -4.57 -13.48 -31.17
N ARG A 30 -4.58 -14.05 -29.97
CA ARG A 30 -5.35 -13.55 -28.83
C ARG A 30 -4.45 -13.41 -27.63
N GLN A 31 -4.50 -12.25 -27.01
CA GLN A 31 -3.78 -11.95 -25.79
C GLN A 31 -4.75 -11.40 -24.76
N TYR A 32 -4.60 -11.82 -23.51
CA TYR A 32 -5.29 -11.27 -22.36
C TYR A 32 -4.44 -11.46 -21.10
N ARG A 33 -4.77 -10.70 -20.06
CA ARG A 33 -4.10 -10.77 -18.75
C ARG A 33 -4.71 -11.88 -17.91
N ILE A 34 -3.86 -12.60 -17.20
CA ILE A 34 -4.22 -13.60 -16.19
C ILE A 34 -3.57 -13.23 -14.86
N GLY A 35 -4.13 -13.75 -13.76
CA GLY A 35 -3.49 -13.67 -12.45
C GLY A 35 -2.12 -14.32 -12.47
N VAL A 36 -1.18 -13.74 -11.74
CA VAL A 36 0.21 -14.24 -11.67
C VAL A 36 0.35 -15.54 -10.88
N GLY A 37 -0.67 -15.92 -10.10
CA GLY A 37 -0.64 -17.02 -9.14
C GLY A 37 -0.76 -16.51 -7.70
N PRO A 38 -0.53 -17.36 -6.68
CA PRO A 38 -0.70 -16.97 -5.27
C PRO A 38 0.13 -15.74 -4.86
N VAL A 39 -0.50 -14.81 -4.14
CA VAL A 39 0.12 -13.55 -3.68
C VAL A 39 0.25 -13.56 -2.18
N ALA A 40 1.45 -13.24 -1.68
CA ALA A 40 1.67 -12.98 -0.27
C ALA A 40 1.36 -11.51 0.04
N VAL A 41 0.56 -11.23 1.07
CA VAL A 41 0.19 -9.85 1.45
C VAL A 41 0.57 -9.59 2.89
N PHE A 42 1.25 -8.46 3.14
CA PHE A 42 1.66 -8.00 4.47
C PHE A 42 0.95 -6.68 4.79
N GLY A 43 -0.01 -6.73 5.72
CA GLY A 43 -0.82 -5.57 6.10
C GLY A 43 -0.06 -4.50 6.88
N ALA A 44 -0.48 -3.25 6.67
CA ALA A 44 0.03 -2.08 7.36
C ALA A 44 -0.44 -2.02 8.82
N SER A 45 0.36 -1.42 9.70
CA SER A 45 -0.03 -1.16 11.10
C SER A 45 -1.06 -0.05 11.23
N ASN A 46 -0.93 1.01 10.42
CA ASN A 46 -1.66 2.28 10.57
C ASN A 46 -3.04 2.32 9.93
N PHE A 47 -3.32 1.40 9.01
CA PHE A 47 -4.64 1.22 8.42
C PHE A 47 -5.10 -0.23 8.60
N PRO A 48 -5.61 -0.59 9.80
CA PRO A 48 -5.92 -1.98 10.17
C PRO A 48 -7.04 -2.63 9.36
N LEU A 49 -7.72 -1.84 8.50
CA LEU A 49 -8.74 -2.31 7.57
C LEU A 49 -8.31 -2.10 6.11
N ALA A 50 -8.21 -0.85 5.67
CA ALA A 50 -8.08 -0.50 4.24
C ALA A 50 -6.74 -0.89 3.60
N PHE A 51 -5.68 -1.08 4.39
CA PHE A 51 -4.37 -1.59 3.94
C PHE A 51 -3.96 -2.82 4.75
N SER A 52 -4.94 -3.64 5.15
CA SER A 52 -4.74 -4.85 5.94
C SER A 52 -5.47 -6.03 5.26
N VAL A 53 -6.09 -6.92 6.05
CA VAL A 53 -6.62 -8.23 5.62
C VAL A 53 -7.49 -8.15 4.37
N ALA A 54 -8.51 -7.28 4.35
CA ALA A 54 -9.36 -7.03 3.19
C ALA A 54 -9.01 -5.70 2.48
N GLY A 55 -7.77 -5.25 2.61
CA GLY A 55 -7.29 -4.00 2.06
C GLY A 55 -7.02 -4.04 0.56
N GLY A 56 -6.43 -2.95 0.05
CA GLY A 56 -6.17 -2.75 -1.38
C GLY A 56 -5.46 -3.93 -2.04
N ASP A 57 -4.36 -4.42 -1.46
CA ASP A 57 -3.56 -5.52 -2.04
C ASP A 57 -4.34 -6.84 -2.10
N THR A 58 -5.02 -7.23 -1.03
CA THR A 58 -5.86 -8.44 -1.01
C THR A 58 -6.99 -8.31 -2.02
N ALA A 59 -7.69 -7.17 -2.04
CA ALA A 59 -8.80 -6.95 -2.96
C ALA A 59 -8.34 -6.98 -4.42
N ALA A 60 -7.20 -6.36 -4.74
CA ALA A 60 -6.62 -6.34 -6.08
C ALA A 60 -6.15 -7.73 -6.52
N ALA A 61 -5.47 -8.48 -5.65
CA ALA A 61 -5.01 -9.84 -5.93
C ALA A 61 -6.19 -10.78 -6.22
N LEU A 62 -7.21 -10.78 -5.35
CA LEU A 62 -8.41 -11.59 -5.55
C LEU A 62 -9.16 -11.19 -6.84
N ALA A 63 -9.26 -9.89 -7.13
CA ALA A 63 -9.88 -9.40 -8.37
C ALA A 63 -9.10 -9.80 -9.63
N ALA A 64 -7.78 -9.95 -9.54
CA ALA A 64 -6.93 -10.46 -10.62
C ALA A 64 -7.00 -11.99 -10.79
N GLY A 65 -7.73 -12.70 -9.92
CA GLY A 65 -7.81 -14.16 -9.92
C GLY A 65 -6.66 -14.84 -9.18
N CYS A 66 -5.94 -14.11 -8.33
CA CYS A 66 -4.85 -14.65 -7.52
C CYS A 66 -5.34 -15.05 -6.12
N PRO A 67 -5.08 -16.29 -5.66
CA PRO A 67 -5.25 -16.65 -4.26
C PRO A 67 -4.35 -15.80 -3.36
N VAL A 68 -4.80 -15.50 -2.15
CA VAL A 68 -4.03 -14.66 -1.20
C VAL A 68 -3.62 -15.48 0.02
N VAL A 69 -2.34 -15.34 0.40
CA VAL A 69 -1.82 -15.77 1.70
C VAL A 69 -1.43 -14.51 2.47
N PHE A 70 -2.26 -14.11 3.41
CA PHE A 70 -2.08 -12.91 4.21
C PHE A 70 -1.24 -13.20 5.45
N LYS A 71 -0.22 -12.37 5.72
CA LYS A 71 0.52 -12.39 6.99
C LYS A 71 -0.10 -11.36 7.93
N ALA A 72 -0.75 -11.83 9.00
CA ALA A 72 -1.33 -11.00 10.05
C ALA A 72 -0.32 -10.06 10.72
N HIS A 73 -0.63 -8.77 10.80
CA HIS A 73 0.20 -7.79 11.50
C HIS A 73 -0.04 -7.87 13.01
N SER A 74 1.03 -7.95 13.81
CA SER A 74 0.93 -8.17 15.28
C SER A 74 0.24 -7.02 16.02
N GLY A 75 0.22 -5.82 15.44
CA GLY A 75 -0.44 -4.64 16.01
C GLY A 75 -1.98 -4.68 16.04
N HIS A 76 -2.64 -5.63 15.38
CA HIS A 76 -4.11 -5.66 15.29
C HIS A 76 -4.68 -7.07 15.01
N LEU A 77 -4.19 -8.08 15.72
CA LEU A 77 -4.53 -9.50 15.48
C LEU A 77 -6.04 -9.80 15.51
N ILE A 78 -6.77 -9.30 16.52
CA ILE A 78 -8.21 -9.53 16.63
C ILE A 78 -8.99 -8.87 15.48
N THR A 79 -8.61 -7.65 15.10
CA THR A 79 -9.21 -6.99 13.92
C THR A 79 -8.95 -7.80 12.66
N SER A 80 -7.72 -8.34 12.51
CA SER A 80 -7.37 -9.18 11.38
C SER A 80 -8.20 -10.46 11.32
N GLU A 81 -8.37 -11.14 12.46
CA GLU A 81 -9.16 -12.37 12.59
C GLU A 81 -10.63 -12.14 12.19
N LEU A 82 -11.28 -11.10 12.72
CA LEU A 82 -12.67 -10.78 12.38
C LEU A 82 -12.89 -10.51 10.89
N VAL A 83 -11.90 -9.90 10.22
CA VAL A 83 -11.97 -9.66 8.77
C VAL A 83 -11.69 -10.94 7.98
N ALA A 84 -10.74 -11.77 8.41
CA ALA A 84 -10.46 -13.06 7.79
C ALA A 84 -11.68 -13.98 7.84
N ASP A 85 -12.35 -14.06 9.00
CA ASP A 85 -13.62 -14.76 9.19
C ASP A 85 -14.70 -14.32 8.20
N ALA A 86 -14.79 -13.01 7.94
CA ALA A 86 -15.73 -12.47 6.96
C ALA A 86 -15.40 -12.93 5.53
N ILE A 87 -14.11 -12.97 5.18
CA ILE A 87 -13.64 -13.48 3.88
C ILE A 87 -13.92 -14.97 3.76
N GLU A 88 -13.63 -15.78 4.78
CA GLU A 88 -13.87 -17.23 4.77
C GLU A 88 -15.35 -17.56 4.58
N ARG A 89 -16.25 -16.86 5.30
CA ARG A 89 -17.70 -16.98 5.08
C ARG A 89 -18.10 -16.61 3.65
N ALA A 90 -17.46 -15.59 3.06
CA ALA A 90 -17.71 -15.19 1.68
C ALA A 90 -17.21 -16.23 0.67
N VAL A 91 -16.02 -16.81 0.89
CA VAL A 91 -15.45 -17.91 0.09
C VAL A 91 -16.40 -19.10 0.08
N LYS A 92 -16.84 -19.55 1.27
CA LYS A 92 -17.79 -20.66 1.41
C LYS A 92 -19.12 -20.38 0.71
N ARG A 93 -19.70 -19.19 0.91
CA ARG A 93 -20.97 -18.80 0.28
C ARG A 93 -20.89 -18.69 -1.24
N SER A 94 -19.71 -18.37 -1.78
CA SER A 94 -19.51 -18.17 -3.22
C SER A 94 -19.16 -19.47 -3.95
N GLY A 95 -18.93 -20.58 -3.23
CA GLY A 95 -18.57 -21.87 -3.82
C GLY A 95 -17.19 -21.88 -4.50
N VAL A 96 -16.34 -20.88 -4.23
CA VAL A 96 -14.96 -20.84 -4.75
C VAL A 96 -14.05 -21.72 -3.90
N PRO A 97 -12.89 -22.18 -4.42
CA PRO A 97 -12.00 -23.08 -3.67
C PRO A 97 -11.60 -22.50 -2.31
N ALA A 98 -11.53 -23.35 -1.28
CA ALA A 98 -11.19 -22.95 0.08
C ALA A 98 -9.83 -22.21 0.17
N GLY A 99 -8.87 -22.58 -0.68
CA GLY A 99 -7.55 -21.95 -0.77
C GLY A 99 -7.53 -20.54 -1.39
N THR A 100 -8.68 -19.95 -1.74
CA THR A 100 -8.77 -18.59 -2.30
C THR A 100 -8.17 -17.54 -1.36
N PHE A 101 -8.30 -17.74 -0.05
CA PHE A 101 -7.73 -16.87 0.97
C PHE A 101 -7.25 -17.72 2.15
N ASN A 102 -6.05 -17.43 2.64
CA ASN A 102 -5.51 -17.98 3.89
C ASN A 102 -4.85 -16.86 4.68
N MET A 103 -4.86 -16.96 6.01
CA MET A 103 -4.13 -16.05 6.88
C MET A 103 -3.19 -16.81 7.81
N ILE A 104 -1.96 -16.31 7.94
CA ILE A 104 -0.92 -16.88 8.81
C ILE A 104 -0.49 -15.87 9.87
N TYR A 105 -0.10 -16.41 11.02
CA TYR A 105 0.28 -15.66 12.21
C TYR A 105 1.75 -15.86 12.58
N GLY A 106 2.28 -14.99 13.43
CA GLY A 106 3.63 -15.09 14.00
C GLY A 106 4.68 -14.24 13.28
N ASP A 107 5.75 -13.87 13.98
CA ASP A 107 6.69 -12.86 13.47
C ASP A 107 7.79 -13.43 12.57
N ARG A 108 8.02 -14.75 12.64
CA ARG A 108 9.13 -15.41 11.93
C ARG A 108 8.72 -16.11 10.63
N VAL A 109 7.44 -16.04 10.25
CA VAL A 109 6.91 -16.74 9.07
C VAL A 109 7.03 -15.92 7.77
N GLY A 110 7.26 -14.61 7.85
CA GLY A 110 7.28 -13.72 6.68
C GLY A 110 8.37 -14.07 5.67
N ALA A 111 9.59 -14.35 6.14
CA ALA A 111 10.70 -14.74 5.28
C ALA A 111 10.45 -16.08 4.56
N GLN A 112 9.87 -17.05 5.26
CA GLN A 112 9.50 -18.35 4.69
C GLN A 112 8.41 -18.19 3.64
N LEU A 113 7.39 -17.36 3.92
CA LEU A 113 6.31 -17.07 2.99
C LEU A 113 6.85 -16.47 1.67
N VAL A 114 7.69 -15.43 1.76
CA VAL A 114 8.26 -14.79 0.56
C VAL A 114 9.19 -15.73 -0.22
N LYS A 115 9.82 -16.72 0.41
CA LYS A 115 10.69 -17.70 -0.27
C LYS A 115 9.94 -18.92 -0.82
N SER A 116 8.67 -19.10 -0.46
CA SER A 116 7.88 -20.26 -0.88
C SER A 116 7.69 -20.29 -2.39
N ALA A 117 8.03 -21.41 -3.04
CA ALA A 117 7.92 -21.58 -4.49
C ALA A 117 6.50 -21.35 -5.02
N GLY A 118 5.47 -21.58 -4.20
CA GLY A 118 4.07 -21.35 -4.58
C GLY A 118 3.68 -19.87 -4.68
N ILE A 119 4.37 -18.97 -3.98
CA ILE A 119 4.11 -17.52 -4.05
C ILE A 119 4.73 -16.94 -5.32
N GLN A 120 3.93 -16.16 -6.05
CA GLN A 120 4.28 -15.57 -7.35
C GLN A 120 4.36 -14.03 -7.33
N ALA A 121 3.90 -13.38 -6.26
CA ALA A 121 4.13 -11.95 -6.00
C ALA A 121 3.95 -11.61 -4.52
N VAL A 122 4.44 -10.44 -4.11
CA VAL A 122 4.29 -9.91 -2.75
C VAL A 122 3.73 -8.49 -2.78
N GLY A 123 2.68 -8.23 -1.98
CA GLY A 123 2.24 -6.89 -1.60
C GLY A 123 2.67 -6.59 -0.15
N PHE A 124 3.29 -5.44 0.08
CA PHE A 124 3.81 -5.05 1.39
C PHE A 124 3.58 -3.56 1.65
N THR A 125 3.06 -3.24 2.84
CA THR A 125 3.06 -1.87 3.35
C THR A 125 3.68 -1.86 4.75
N GLY A 126 4.77 -1.10 4.92
CA GLY A 126 5.49 -1.06 6.20
C GLY A 126 6.78 -0.27 6.16
N SER A 127 7.76 -0.67 6.97
CA SER A 127 9.03 0.04 7.09
C SER A 127 9.96 -0.21 5.90
N LEU A 128 10.84 0.75 5.59
CA LEU A 128 11.88 0.63 4.58
C LEU A 128 12.78 -0.59 4.80
N ARG A 129 13.23 -0.81 6.05
CA ARG A 129 14.08 -1.97 6.38
C ARG A 129 13.37 -3.30 6.11
N GLY A 130 12.10 -3.41 6.52
CA GLY A 130 11.30 -4.61 6.31
C GLY A 130 11.05 -4.87 4.83
N GLY A 131 10.52 -3.86 4.11
CA GLY A 131 10.21 -3.96 2.69
C GLY A 131 11.46 -4.28 1.86
N ARG A 132 12.59 -3.63 2.14
CA ARG A 132 13.85 -3.91 1.43
C ARG A 132 14.32 -5.35 1.64
N ALA A 133 14.24 -5.86 2.87
CA ALA A 133 14.60 -7.26 3.14
C ALA A 133 13.70 -8.25 2.37
N LEU A 134 12.40 -7.96 2.23
CA LEU A 134 11.50 -8.77 1.40
C LEU A 134 11.88 -8.71 -0.09
N CYS A 135 12.19 -7.52 -0.61
CA CYS A 135 12.66 -7.36 -1.99
C CYS A 135 13.93 -8.17 -2.27
N ASP A 136 14.94 -8.08 -1.39
CA ASP A 136 16.19 -8.80 -1.55
C ASP A 136 15.97 -10.33 -1.49
N MET A 137 15.13 -10.80 -0.55
CA MET A 137 14.79 -12.23 -0.45
C MET A 137 14.03 -12.74 -1.68
N ALA A 138 13.10 -11.96 -2.22
CA ALA A 138 12.34 -12.32 -3.41
C ALA A 138 13.23 -12.36 -4.66
N ALA A 139 14.15 -11.41 -4.80
CA ALA A 139 15.10 -11.35 -5.90
C ALA A 139 16.11 -12.50 -5.88
N ALA A 140 16.49 -12.99 -4.69
CA ALA A 140 17.44 -14.08 -4.50
C ALA A 140 16.84 -15.50 -4.69
N ARG A 141 15.55 -15.62 -5.00
CA ARG A 141 14.90 -16.92 -5.25
C ARG A 141 15.42 -17.56 -6.55
N PRO A 142 15.38 -18.89 -6.67
CA PRO A 142 15.63 -19.58 -7.95
C PRO A 142 14.71 -19.08 -9.09
N GLN A 143 13.45 -18.77 -8.74
CA GLN A 143 12.53 -18.02 -9.58
C GLN A 143 12.18 -16.71 -8.86
N PRO A 144 12.82 -15.59 -9.25
CA PRO A 144 12.52 -14.28 -8.69
C PRO A 144 11.06 -13.90 -8.90
N ILE A 145 10.48 -13.22 -7.91
CA ILE A 145 9.09 -12.75 -7.96
C ILE A 145 9.04 -11.24 -7.69
N PRO A 146 8.06 -10.51 -8.25
CA PRO A 146 7.88 -9.10 -7.98
C PRO A 146 7.45 -8.85 -6.53
N VAL A 147 7.97 -7.77 -5.95
CA VAL A 147 7.56 -7.24 -4.65
C VAL A 147 7.09 -5.79 -4.86
N PHE A 148 5.85 -5.54 -4.50
CA PHE A 148 5.24 -4.21 -4.49
C PHE A 148 5.24 -3.71 -3.04
N ALA A 149 6.18 -2.82 -2.72
CA ALA A 149 6.43 -2.42 -1.34
C ALA A 149 6.30 -0.90 -1.15
N GLU A 150 5.33 -0.50 -0.33
CA GLU A 150 5.17 0.86 0.18
C GLU A 150 5.97 1.00 1.50
N MET A 151 6.99 1.86 1.49
CA MET A 151 8.10 1.85 2.45
C MET A 151 8.33 3.18 3.20
N SER A 152 7.28 3.98 3.35
CA SER A 152 7.31 5.35 3.91
C SER A 152 7.86 6.41 2.94
N SER A 153 7.54 7.66 3.24
CA SER A 153 7.96 8.86 2.52
C SER A 153 7.98 10.05 3.49
N ILE A 154 8.79 11.06 3.19
CA ILE A 154 8.80 12.34 3.93
C ILE A 154 7.85 13.38 3.31
N ASN A 155 7.28 13.09 2.13
CA ASN A 155 6.27 13.89 1.43
C ASN A 155 6.56 15.41 1.45
N PRO A 156 7.63 15.85 0.78
CA PRO A 156 8.07 17.24 0.85
C PRO A 156 7.04 18.20 0.24
N ILE A 157 6.82 19.33 0.92
CA ILE A 157 6.00 20.44 0.43
C ILE A 157 6.92 21.61 0.08
N ILE A 158 6.70 22.21 -1.09
CA ILE A 158 7.37 23.44 -1.50
C ILE A 158 6.40 24.61 -1.32
N VAL A 159 6.75 25.58 -0.48
CA VAL A 159 5.98 26.82 -0.29
C VAL A 159 6.61 27.96 -1.07
N LEU A 160 5.84 28.53 -2.00
CA LEU A 160 6.32 29.61 -2.87
C LEU A 160 6.08 30.98 -2.21
N PRO A 161 6.95 31.99 -2.45
CA PRO A 161 6.86 33.31 -1.80
C PRO A 161 5.49 33.96 -1.96
N GLN A 162 4.91 33.95 -3.16
CA GLN A 162 3.61 34.56 -3.41
C GLN A 162 2.46 33.86 -2.65
N ALA A 163 2.56 32.54 -2.45
CA ALA A 163 1.57 31.81 -1.66
C ALA A 163 1.66 32.20 -0.18
N LEU A 164 2.87 32.40 0.35
CA LEU A 164 3.06 32.86 1.72
C LEU A 164 2.60 34.30 1.91
N ALA A 165 2.88 35.19 0.96
CA ALA A 165 2.42 36.59 1.00
C ALA A 165 0.89 36.71 0.98
N THR A 166 0.21 35.85 0.22
CA THR A 166 -1.25 35.91 0.05
C THR A 166 -2.04 35.12 1.09
N ARG A 167 -1.50 33.98 1.55
CA ARG A 167 -2.22 33.01 2.39
C ARG A 167 -1.33 32.22 3.35
N GLY A 168 -0.24 32.81 3.82
CA GLY A 168 0.73 32.14 4.71
C GLY A 168 0.10 31.56 5.98
N GLU A 169 -0.75 32.33 6.67
CA GLU A 169 -1.40 31.89 7.91
C GLU A 169 -2.34 30.70 7.69
N ALA A 170 -3.22 30.80 6.68
CA ALA A 170 -4.10 29.71 6.30
C ALA A 170 -3.29 28.45 5.92
N THR A 171 -2.22 28.63 5.13
CA THR A 171 -1.34 27.53 4.73
C THR A 171 -0.67 26.86 5.93
N ALA A 172 -0.23 27.63 6.94
CA ALA A 172 0.37 27.07 8.15
C ALA A 172 -0.64 26.24 8.96
N ARG A 173 -1.87 26.75 9.12
CA ARG A 173 -2.95 26.02 9.81
C ARG A 173 -3.34 24.75 9.08
N ASP A 174 -3.53 24.82 7.77
CA ASP A 174 -3.89 23.66 6.94
C ASP A 174 -2.79 22.61 6.95
N LEU A 175 -1.52 23.05 6.93
CA LEU A 175 -0.38 22.16 7.01
C LEU A 175 -0.34 21.41 8.35
N ILE A 176 -0.46 22.11 9.48
CA ILE A 176 -0.52 21.42 10.79
C ILE A 176 -1.73 20.51 10.86
N GLY A 177 -2.89 20.94 10.36
CA GLY A 177 -4.07 20.10 10.23
C GLY A 177 -3.78 18.79 9.50
N SER A 178 -3.00 18.83 8.41
CA SER A 178 -2.55 17.65 7.67
C SER A 178 -1.53 16.79 8.43
N VAL A 179 -0.58 17.40 9.14
CA VAL A 179 0.46 16.68 9.91
C VAL A 179 -0.16 15.87 11.04
N VAL A 180 -1.17 16.40 11.72
CA VAL A 180 -1.72 15.77 12.94
C VAL A 180 -2.81 14.73 12.67
N VAL A 181 -3.29 14.59 11.43
CA VAL A 181 -4.26 13.54 11.08
C VAL A 181 -3.70 12.17 11.46
N GLY A 182 -4.48 11.39 12.22
CA GLY A 182 -4.04 10.07 12.69
C GLY A 182 -2.82 10.11 13.61
N VAL A 183 -2.59 11.24 14.29
CA VAL A 183 -1.40 11.47 15.14
C VAL A 183 -0.11 11.38 14.32
N GLY A 184 -0.15 11.85 13.07
CA GLY A 184 0.98 11.81 12.14
C GLY A 184 1.30 10.42 11.58
N GLN A 185 0.51 9.39 11.87
CA GLN A 185 0.76 8.01 11.45
C GLN A 185 0.20 7.72 10.04
N LEU A 186 0.38 8.68 9.12
CA LEU A 186 0.05 8.56 7.70
C LEU A 186 1.33 8.44 6.88
N CYS A 187 1.38 7.48 5.95
CA CYS A 187 2.50 7.37 5.00
C CYS A 187 2.64 8.59 4.09
N THR A 188 1.57 9.38 3.95
CA THR A 188 1.48 10.62 3.19
C THR A 188 1.64 11.88 4.07
N SER A 189 1.99 11.72 5.35
CA SER A 189 2.19 12.87 6.25
C SER A 189 3.32 13.76 5.75
N PRO A 190 3.12 15.09 5.65
CA PRO A 190 4.16 16.01 5.20
C PRO A 190 5.21 16.20 6.30
N GLY A 191 6.41 15.67 6.05
CA GLY A 191 7.53 15.67 6.99
C GLY A 191 8.64 16.67 6.65
N LEU A 192 8.58 17.35 5.50
CA LEU A 192 9.57 18.33 5.08
C LEU A 192 8.90 19.51 4.38
N VAL A 193 9.23 20.74 4.80
CA VAL A 193 8.81 21.97 4.12
C VAL A 193 10.04 22.69 3.56
N LEU A 194 9.98 23.05 2.28
CA LEU A 194 11.01 23.79 1.57
C LEU A 194 10.46 25.14 1.13
N GLY A 195 11.22 26.21 1.34
CA GLY A 195 10.84 27.57 0.95
C GLY A 195 12.04 28.47 0.68
N VAL A 196 11.80 29.59 0.01
CA VAL A 196 12.83 30.61 -0.25
C VAL A 196 12.95 31.53 0.97
N ARG A 197 14.20 31.72 1.45
CA ARG A 197 14.50 32.61 2.58
C ARG A 197 13.91 34.00 2.34
N SER A 198 13.00 34.40 3.22
CA SER A 198 12.22 35.64 3.09
C SER A 198 11.56 36.01 4.44
N PRO A 199 11.12 37.27 4.63
CA PRO A 199 10.30 37.65 5.78
C PRO A 199 9.00 36.84 5.87
N GLU A 200 8.38 36.52 4.74
CA GLU A 200 7.14 35.75 4.66
C GLU A 200 7.35 34.30 5.12
N LEU A 201 8.47 33.67 4.73
CA LEU A 201 8.83 32.34 5.22
C LEU A 201 9.10 32.35 6.73
N THR A 202 9.75 33.38 7.24
CA THR A 202 9.99 33.53 8.69
C THR A 202 8.66 33.63 9.45
N LYS A 203 7.73 34.46 8.96
CA LYS A 203 6.39 34.58 9.53
C LYS A 203 5.61 33.26 9.47
N PHE A 204 5.68 32.55 8.35
CA PHE A 204 5.05 31.24 8.18
C PHE A 204 5.58 30.21 9.19
N ILE A 205 6.89 30.19 9.45
CA ILE A 205 7.50 29.28 10.43
C ILE A 205 6.97 29.55 11.85
N GLU A 206 6.87 30.82 12.26
CA GLU A 206 6.30 31.15 13.58
C GLU A 206 4.82 30.74 13.67
N GLN A 207 4.02 31.00 12.63
CA GLN A 207 2.63 30.56 12.58
C GLN A 207 2.49 29.03 12.66
N LEU A 208 3.39 28.30 11.98
CA LEU A 208 3.43 26.84 12.01
C LEU A 208 3.77 26.33 13.42
N ARG A 209 4.73 26.97 14.09
CA ARG A 209 5.11 26.67 15.48
C ARG A 209 3.96 26.91 16.44
N GLU A 210 3.30 28.06 16.37
CA GLU A 210 2.14 28.38 17.19
C GLU A 210 1.01 27.36 16.99
N ALA A 211 0.68 27.05 15.73
CA ALA A 211 -0.33 26.05 15.39
C ALA A 211 0.04 24.64 15.90
N THR A 212 1.33 24.29 15.93
CA THR A 212 1.82 23.02 16.49
C THR A 212 1.66 22.97 18.00
N LEU A 213 2.07 24.02 18.71
CA LEU A 213 1.97 24.09 20.17
C LEU A 213 0.53 24.11 20.68
N ALA A 214 -0.41 24.53 19.83
CA ALA A 214 -1.84 24.49 20.13
C ALA A 214 -2.46 23.08 20.03
N GLN A 215 -1.72 22.07 19.56
CA GLN A 215 -2.24 20.71 19.39
C GLN A 215 -2.23 19.94 20.71
N SER A 216 -3.33 19.24 20.98
CA SER A 216 -3.42 18.33 22.13
C SER A 216 -2.60 17.06 21.89
N PRO A 217 -1.99 16.49 22.94
CA PRO A 217 -1.40 15.16 22.87
C PRO A 217 -2.43 14.10 22.45
N ALA A 218 -1.99 13.09 21.70
CA ALA A 218 -2.84 12.00 21.24
C ALA A 218 -2.11 10.65 21.27
N THR A 219 -2.89 9.57 21.35
CA THR A 219 -2.37 8.20 21.50
C THR A 219 -1.90 7.64 20.16
N MET A 220 -0.64 7.20 20.11
CA MET A 220 -0.09 6.47 18.96
C MET A 220 -0.54 5.01 18.95
N LEU A 221 -0.40 4.33 17.81
CA LEU A 221 -0.85 2.94 17.61
C LEU A 221 -0.16 1.95 18.55
N ASN A 222 1.13 2.16 18.83
CA ASN A 222 1.91 1.28 19.69
C ASN A 222 3.17 1.98 20.24
N SER A 223 3.75 1.38 21.27
CA SER A 223 4.93 1.89 21.96
C SER A 223 6.20 1.91 21.09
N ALA A 224 6.31 1.01 20.11
CA ALA A 224 7.45 1.00 19.18
C ALA A 224 7.42 2.22 18.23
N GLY A 225 6.23 2.59 17.74
CA GLY A 225 6.01 3.81 16.96
C GLY A 225 6.36 5.06 17.75
N LEU A 226 5.91 5.14 19.01
CA LEU A 226 6.25 6.26 19.90
C LEU A 226 7.76 6.38 20.16
N LYS A 227 8.45 5.26 20.42
CA LYS A 227 9.91 5.25 20.59
C LYS A 227 10.65 5.74 19.35
N THR A 228 10.17 5.35 18.17
CA THR A 228 10.77 5.79 16.89
C THR A 228 10.53 7.28 16.67
N TYR A 229 9.34 7.78 16.98
CA TYR A 229 8.97 9.18 16.83
C TYR A 229 9.78 10.10 17.78
N GLY A 230 9.96 9.70 19.04
CA GLY A 230 10.68 10.49 20.04
C GLY A 230 12.21 10.40 19.98
N GLY A 231 12.77 9.51 19.15
CA GLY A 231 14.22 9.33 19.00
C GLY A 231 14.84 10.04 17.80
N GLY A 232 14.02 10.75 17.00
CA GLY A 232 14.44 11.58 15.88
C GLY A 232 14.83 12.99 16.28
#